data_AF-A0A0N8PUF3-F1
#
_entry.id   AF-A0A0N8PUF3-F1
#
_cell.length_a   1.000
_cell.length_b   1.000
_cell.length_c   1.000
_cell.angle_alpha   90.00
_cell.angle_beta   90.00
_cell.angle_gamma   90.00
#
_symmetry.space_group_name_H-M   'P 1'
#
loop_
_entity.id
_entity.type
_entity.pdbx_description
1 polymer ?
#
loop_
_entity_poly.entity_id
_entity_poly.type
_entity_poly.pdbx_seq_one_letter_code
_entity_poly.pdbx_strand_id
1 'polypeptide(L)'
;MPFEKKTYPDWSWSLSRHNVFEECQRKYFYNYYASHNGWLKESPIENQVVYRLKQITNLYLIFGESVHEIAQYIISKYQIKSNQHNLILL
;
A
#
# COMPACT_ATOMS: atom_id res chain seq x y z
N MET A 1 7.80 -0.90 -18.26
CA MET A 1 8.01 -2.34 -18.50
C MET A 1 6.65 -3.01 -18.63
N PRO A 2 6.49 -4.04 -19.47
CA PRO A 2 5.25 -4.80 -19.54
C PRO A 2 4.99 -5.57 -18.24
N PHE A 3 3.73 -5.90 -17.97
CA PHE A 3 3.33 -6.72 -16.82
C PHE A 3 3.81 -8.16 -17.00
N GLU A 4 4.45 -8.72 -15.97
CA GLU A 4 4.91 -10.11 -15.92
C GLU A 4 4.33 -10.81 -14.68
N LYS A 5 3.63 -11.93 -14.87
CA LYS A 5 3.03 -12.71 -13.78
C LYS A 5 4.08 -13.62 -13.12
N LYS A 6 4.61 -13.21 -11.97
CA LYS A 6 5.48 -14.03 -11.13
C LYS A 6 4.67 -14.95 -10.21
N THR A 7 5.21 -16.13 -9.93
CA THR A 7 4.61 -17.10 -9.00
C THR A 7 4.50 -16.55 -7.57
N TYR A 8 5.51 -15.79 -7.13
CA TYR A 8 5.57 -15.18 -5.81
C TYR A 8 5.84 -13.67 -5.91
N PRO A 9 5.41 -12.88 -4.91
CA PRO A 9 5.77 -11.46 -4.84
C PRO A 9 7.27 -11.32 -4.60
N ASP A 10 7.84 -10.21 -5.06
CA ASP A 10 9.22 -9.88 -4.73
C ASP A 10 9.36 -9.66 -3.21
N TRP A 11 10.48 -10.11 -2.66
CA TRP A 11 10.74 -9.97 -1.24
C TRP A 11 10.84 -8.50 -0.87
N SER A 12 10.11 -8.09 0.17
CA SER A 12 10.08 -6.74 0.69
C SER A 12 9.89 -6.78 2.21
N TRP A 13 10.58 -5.88 2.90
CA TRP A 13 10.50 -5.74 4.34
C TRP A 13 9.91 -4.38 4.72
N SER A 14 9.06 -4.38 5.75
CA SER A 14 8.59 -3.19 6.44
C SER A 14 8.33 -3.54 7.90
N LEU A 15 8.33 -2.54 8.79
CA LEU A 15 7.99 -2.75 10.20
C LEU A 15 6.58 -3.35 10.34
N SER A 16 5.61 -2.88 9.56
CA SER A 16 4.25 -3.44 9.55
C SER A 16 4.23 -4.90 9.10
N ARG A 17 4.98 -5.28 8.05
CA ARG A 17 5.11 -6.68 7.60
C ARG A 17 5.71 -7.56 8.69
N HIS A 18 6.77 -7.07 9.33
CA HIS A 18 7.44 -7.79 10.41
C HIS A 18 6.49 -8.02 11.58
N ASN A 19 5.78 -6.99 12.04
CA ASN A 19 4.81 -7.11 13.12
C ASN A 19 3.70 -8.13 12.79
N VAL A 20 3.19 -8.15 11.55
CA VAL A 20 2.19 -9.16 11.12
C VAL A 20 2.77 -10.57 11.14
N PHE A 21 4.04 -10.73 10.79
CA PHE A 21 4.74 -12.03 10.83
C PHE A 21 4.90 -12.53 12.28
N GLU A 22 5.37 -11.66 13.17
CA GLU A 22 5.55 -11.95 14.60
C GLU A 22 4.20 -12.24 15.29
N GLU A 23 3.13 -11.54 14.91
CA GLU A 23 1.79 -11.78 15.43
C GLU A 23 1.25 -13.15 15.00
N CYS A 24 1.29 -13.46 13.70
CA CYS A 24 0.81 -14.74 13.18
C CYS A 24 1.31 -15.02 11.75
N GLN A 25 2.11 -16.08 11.60
CA GLN A 25 2.65 -16.49 10.31
C GLN A 25 1.54 -16.88 9.30
N ARG A 26 0.42 -17.44 9.77
CA ARG A 26 -0.75 -17.73 8.90
C ARG A 26 -1.37 -16.44 8.38
N LYS A 27 -1.52 -15.42 9.23
CA LYS A 27 -2.01 -14.09 8.84
C LYS A 27 -1.08 -13.45 7.81
N TYR A 28 0.23 -13.54 8.03
CA TYR A 28 1.24 -13.09 7.08
C TYR A 28 1.12 -13.77 5.72
N PHE A 29 0.99 -15.11 5.71
CA PHE A 29 0.79 -15.88 4.48
C PHE A 29 -0.43 -15.39 3.68
N TYR A 30 -1.59 -15.22 4.33
CA TYR A 30 -2.78 -14.75 3.61
C TYR A 30 -2.63 -13.32 3.09
N ASN A 31 -2.01 -12.44 3.87
CA ASN A 31 -1.81 -11.04 3.48
C ASN A 31 -0.83 -10.86 2.32
N TYR A 32 0.22 -11.68 2.22
CA TYR A 32 1.31 -11.42 1.27
C TYR A 32 1.45 -12.49 0.18
N TYR A 33 1.16 -13.76 0.47
CA TYR A 33 1.38 -14.86 -0.46
C TYR A 33 0.07 -15.37 -1.07
N ALA A 34 -0.95 -15.69 -0.27
CA ALA A 34 -2.20 -16.21 -0.83
C ALA A 34 -3.01 -15.12 -1.58
N SER A 35 -2.93 -13.86 -1.14
CA SER A 35 -3.54 -12.75 -1.89
C SER A 35 -2.80 -12.40 -3.20
N HIS A 36 -1.59 -12.94 -3.41
CA HIS A 36 -0.77 -12.63 -4.59
C HIS A 36 -1.48 -13.11 -5.86
N ASN A 37 -1.42 -12.27 -6.89
CA ASN A 37 -2.14 -12.44 -8.16
C ASN A 37 -3.67 -12.51 -8.04
N GLY A 38 -4.29 -12.34 -6.86
CA GLY A 38 -5.74 -12.53 -6.67
C GLY A 38 -6.63 -11.50 -7.39
N TRP A 39 -6.06 -10.43 -7.95
CA TRP A 39 -6.78 -9.49 -8.82
C TRP A 39 -6.92 -9.99 -10.27
N LEU A 40 -6.17 -11.03 -10.68
CA LEU A 40 -6.25 -11.61 -12.01
C LEU A 40 -7.47 -12.53 -12.13
N LYS A 41 -8.14 -12.50 -13.27
CA LYS A 41 -9.35 -13.30 -13.53
C LYS A 41 -9.05 -14.80 -13.57
N GLU A 42 -7.84 -15.17 -13.99
CA GLU A 42 -7.38 -16.55 -14.13
C GLU A 42 -6.77 -17.12 -12.84
N SER A 43 -6.74 -16.35 -11.75
CA SER A 43 -6.21 -16.83 -10.48
C SER A 43 -7.15 -17.83 -9.80
N PRO A 44 -6.63 -18.76 -8.98
CA PRO A 44 -7.46 -19.64 -8.17
C PRO A 44 -8.51 -18.88 -7.36
N ILE A 45 -9.68 -19.48 -7.17
CA ILE A 45 -10.81 -18.81 -6.50
C ILE A 45 -10.45 -18.39 -5.07
N GLU A 46 -9.63 -19.18 -4.39
CA GLU A 46 -9.13 -18.91 -3.05
C GLU A 46 -8.29 -17.64 -3.03
N ASN A 47 -7.34 -17.49 -3.97
CA ASN A 47 -6.51 -16.30 -4.07
C ASN A 47 -7.35 -15.04 -4.35
N GLN A 48 -8.36 -15.16 -5.20
CA GLN A 48 -9.28 -14.05 -5.50
C GLN A 48 -10.07 -13.62 -4.26
N VAL A 49 -10.60 -14.60 -3.50
CA VAL A 49 -11.33 -14.33 -2.25
C VAL A 49 -10.41 -13.66 -1.24
N VAL A 50 -9.22 -14.22 -1.02
CA VAL A 50 -8.24 -13.66 -0.07
C VAL A 50 -7.83 -12.24 -0.49
N TYR A 51 -7.62 -11.99 -1.79
CA TYR A 51 -7.33 -10.66 -2.29
C TYR A 51 -8.47 -9.69 -2.01
N ARG A 52 -9.72 -10.05 -2.32
CA ARG A 52 -10.88 -9.21 -2.03
C ARG A 52 -10.99 -8.88 -0.54
N LEU A 53 -10.86 -9.89 0.33
CA LEU A 53 -10.90 -9.70 1.78
C LEU A 53 -9.79 -8.76 2.27
N LYS A 54 -8.58 -8.89 1.71
CA LYS A 54 -7.45 -8.00 2.00
C LYS A 54 -7.71 -6.55 1.58
N GLN A 55 -8.46 -6.32 0.49
CA GLN A 55 -8.79 -4.98 -0.01
C GLN A 55 -9.97 -4.32 0.72
N ILE A 56 -10.71 -5.05 1.56
CA ILE A 56 -11.80 -4.45 2.34
C ILE A 56 -11.21 -3.49 3.37
N THR A 57 -11.69 -2.26 3.32
CA THR A 57 -11.30 -1.18 4.25
C THR A 57 -12.50 -0.76 5.09
N ASN A 58 -12.23 -0.01 6.16
CA ASN A 58 -13.25 0.53 7.05
C ASN A 58 -13.17 2.06 7.11
N LEU A 59 -14.20 2.68 7.68
CA LEU A 59 -14.30 4.15 7.75
C LEU A 59 -13.11 4.79 8.48
N TYR A 60 -12.58 4.15 9.52
CA TYR A 60 -11.44 4.68 10.29
C TYR A 60 -10.14 4.69 9.48
N LEU A 61 -9.90 3.65 8.69
CA LEU A 61 -8.74 3.57 7.81
C LEU A 61 -8.79 4.64 6.72
N ILE A 62 -9.97 4.81 6.10
CA ILE A 62 -10.19 5.88 5.10
C ILE A 62 -9.96 7.26 5.71
N PHE A 63 -10.50 7.49 6.92
CA PHE A 63 -10.28 8.76 7.62
C PHE A 63 -8.79 9.02 7.86
N GLY A 64 -8.04 8.02 8.33
CA GLY A 64 -6.60 8.14 8.53
C GLY A 64 -5.85 8.47 7.25
N GLU A 65 -6.16 7.77 6.16
CA GLU A 65 -5.59 8.03 4.83
C GLU A 65 -5.86 9.47 4.37
N SER A 66 -7.11 9.95 4.49
CA SER A 66 -7.47 11.33 4.13
C SER A 66 -6.69 12.38 4.94
N VAL A 67 -6.47 12.14 6.24
CA VAL A 67 -5.67 13.04 7.07
C VAL A 67 -4.22 13.09 6.60
N HIS A 68 -3.63 11.92 6.28
CA HIS A 68 -2.26 11.85 5.73
C HIS A 68 -2.14 12.59 4.39
N GLU A 69 -3.10 12.41 3.48
CA GLU A 69 -3.13 13.09 2.18
C GLU A 69 -3.20 14.61 2.33
N ILE A 70 -4.07 15.12 3.19
CA ILE A 70 -4.22 16.55 3.44
C ILE A 70 -2.94 17.13 4.05
N ALA A 71 -2.32 16.43 5.01
CA ALA A 71 -1.06 16.87 5.61
C ALA A 71 0.06 16.97 4.56
N GLN A 72 0.20 15.96 3.70
CA GLN A 72 1.16 15.96 2.60
C GLN A 72 0.88 17.10 1.60
N TYR A 73 -0.38 17.32 1.23
CA TYR A 73 -0.78 18.43 0.36
C TYR A 73 -0.40 19.79 0.94
N ILE A 74 -0.67 20.02 2.24
CA ILE A 74 -0.34 21.27 2.90
C ILE A 74 1.19 21.49 2.91
N ILE A 75 1.97 20.48 3.35
CA ILE A 75 3.44 20.59 3.43
C ILE A 75 4.04 20.87 2.05
N SER A 76 3.65 20.10 1.03
CA SER A 76 4.15 20.28 -0.34
C SER A 76 3.81 21.67 -0.90
N LYS A 77 2.59 22.17 -0.64
CA LYS A 77 2.18 23.53 -1.05
C LYS A 77 3.04 24.60 -0.38
N TYR A 78 3.36 24.46 0.90
CA TYR A 78 4.25 25.39 1.60
C TYR A 78 5.68 25.36 1.03
N GLN A 79 6.24 24.17 0.78
CA GLN A 79 7.57 24.00 0.18
C GLN A 79 7.68 24.62 -1.23
N ILE A 80 6.65 24.46 -2.06
CA ILE A 80 6.61 25.08 -3.39
C ILE A 80 6.59 26.61 -3.28
N LYS A 81 5.77 27.16 -2.37
CA LYS A 81 5.69 28.61 -2.16
C LYS A 81 7.01 29.20 -1.65
N SER A 82 7.71 28.52 -0.73
CA SER A 82 9.02 28.97 -0.26
C SER A 82 10.08 28.94 -1.37
N ASN A 83 10.04 27.93 -2.23
CA ASN A 83 10.96 27.84 -3.37
C ASN A 83 10.70 28.94 -4.42
N GLN A 84 9.44 29.30 -4.67
CA GLN A 84 9.11 30.45 -5.53
C GLN A 84 9.57 31.78 -4.95
N HIS A 85 9.49 31.98 -3.63
CA HIS A 85 9.99 33.20 -2.98
C HIS A 85 11.51 33.35 -3.05
N ASN A 86 12.28 32.24 -2.98
CA ASN A 86 13.74 32.28 -3.14
C ASN A 86 14.19 32.57 -4.58
N LEU A 87 13.35 32.30 -5.58
CA LEU A 87 13.62 32.62 -6.99
C LEU A 87 13.35 34.08 -7.36
N ILE A 88 12.65 34.85 -6.52
CA ILE A 88 12.34 36.27 -6.75
C ILE A 88 13.37 37.18 -6.03
N LEU A 89 14.19 36.61 -5.14
CA LEU A 89 15.22 37.33 -4.37
C LEU A 89 16.66 37.13 -4.91
N LEU A 90 16.81 36.49 -6.07
CA LEU A 90 18.06 36.39 -6.86
C LEU A 90 17.85 37.07 -8.22
#